data_AF-A0A3M6V458-F1
#
_entry.id   AF-A0A3M6V458-F1
#
_cell.length_a   1.000
_cell.length_b   1.000
_cell.length_c   1.000
_cell.angle_alpha   90.00
_cell.angle_beta   90.00
_cell.angle_gamma   90.00
#
_symmetry.space_group_name_H-M   'P 1'
#
loop_
_entity.id
_entity.type
_entity.pdbx_description
1 polymer ?
#
loop_
_entity_poly.entity_id
_entity_poly.type
_entity_poly.pdbx_seq_one_letter_code
_entity_poly.pdbx_strand_id
1 'polypeptide(L)'
;MEVKPEPKKEELKTTLDTKSENQSHPMMAMERRKVNEKLLSVAETFPNVHLHFKHKLVSANLEEGHLVLSCPEGTTVEVDAQLVIGADGAHSTLRSEMMKKPRFDFSQEYISHGYKEFQLLPDKNGEYAIVEDYLHVWPRDGFMLIAIPNKDPSFTCTLFMPFENFDSLKTKEDVLSFFNSVFPDFVQLMGEERILEDFFKNPVWHTVSIKLRSLVNSFWFLLERKVMYALNRLMPKTFIPLHTMMVRLLLMTGSVTGLAGLMVILKTWRFRIS
;
A
#
# COMPACT_ATOMS: atom_id res chain seq x y z
N MET A 1 -45.04 23.59 -27.01
CA MET A 1 -43.65 23.24 -26.68
C MET A 1 -43.35 23.93 -25.36
N GLU A 2 -43.46 23.20 -24.27
CA GLU A 2 -43.25 23.72 -22.92
C GLU A 2 -42.19 22.83 -22.30
N VAL A 3 -40.97 23.37 -22.20
CA VAL A 3 -39.79 22.66 -21.72
C VAL A 3 -39.88 22.59 -20.21
N LYS A 4 -40.11 21.41 -19.65
CA LYS A 4 -39.99 21.16 -18.21
C LYS A 4 -38.51 21.32 -17.80
N PRO A 5 -38.21 22.04 -16.70
CA PRO A 5 -36.86 22.15 -16.20
C PRO A 5 -36.38 20.82 -15.60
N GLU A 6 -35.11 20.50 -15.84
CA GLU A 6 -34.40 19.36 -15.23
C GLU A 6 -34.42 19.42 -13.70
N PRO A 7 -34.50 18.28 -12.99
CA PRO A 7 -34.41 18.27 -11.54
C PRO A 7 -32.99 18.63 -11.11
N LYS A 8 -32.89 19.65 -10.25
CA LYS A 8 -31.66 20.03 -9.54
C LYS A 8 -31.13 18.80 -8.78
N LYS A 9 -29.82 18.55 -8.87
CA LYS A 9 -29.10 17.58 -8.04
C LYS A 9 -29.30 17.94 -6.57
N GLU A 10 -30.27 17.31 -5.93
CA GLU A 10 -30.51 17.40 -4.51
C GLU A 10 -29.41 16.62 -3.79
N GLU A 11 -28.67 17.31 -2.92
CA GLU A 11 -27.61 16.76 -2.08
C GLU A 11 -28.17 15.61 -1.22
N LEU A 12 -27.68 14.38 -1.45
CA LEU A 12 -27.79 13.32 -0.46
C LEU A 12 -26.96 13.72 0.78
N LYS A 13 -27.62 14.36 1.74
CA LYS A 13 -27.10 14.61 3.09
C LYS A 13 -27.07 13.32 3.91
N THR A 14 -26.10 12.47 3.63
CA THR A 14 -25.67 11.40 4.55
C THR A 14 -24.15 11.22 4.45
N THR A 15 -23.39 12.23 4.85
CA THR A 15 -21.95 12.09 5.09
C THR A 15 -21.60 12.85 6.37
N LEU A 16 -21.00 12.15 7.33
CA LEU A 16 -20.38 12.75 8.49
C LEU A 16 -19.12 13.49 8.03
N ASP A 17 -19.30 14.74 7.61
CA ASP A 17 -18.20 15.68 7.40
C ASP A 17 -17.57 16.02 8.75
N THR A 18 -16.60 15.21 9.20
CA THR A 18 -15.72 15.60 10.30
C THR A 18 -14.78 16.69 9.82
N LYS A 19 -15.26 17.94 9.81
CA LYS A 19 -14.42 19.14 9.70
C LYS A 19 -13.50 19.21 10.93
N SER A 20 -12.30 18.63 10.86
CA SER A 20 -11.24 18.92 11.82
C SER A 20 -10.66 20.31 11.52
N GLU A 21 -10.72 21.20 12.50
CA GLU A 21 -10.40 22.64 12.45
C GLU A 21 -8.91 23.02 12.28
N ASN A 22 -8.05 22.18 11.71
CA ASN A 22 -6.63 22.53 11.52
C ASN A 22 -6.19 22.30 10.06
N GLN A 23 -6.30 23.35 9.23
CA GLN A 23 -6.20 23.31 7.76
C GLN A 23 -4.84 23.83 7.21
N SER A 24 -3.68 23.34 7.66
CA SER A 24 -2.38 23.86 7.16
C SER A 24 -1.52 22.91 6.33
N HIS A 25 -1.84 21.61 6.22
CA HIS A 25 -0.97 20.66 5.52
C HIS A 25 -1.75 19.58 4.74
N PRO A 26 -2.09 19.80 3.46
CA PRO A 26 -2.71 18.77 2.63
C PRO A 26 -1.71 17.67 2.25
N MET A 27 -2.18 16.42 2.18
CA MET A 27 -1.43 15.30 1.59
C MET A 27 -1.57 15.32 0.07
N MET A 28 -0.48 15.02 -0.63
CA MET A 28 -0.44 15.04 -2.10
C MET A 28 -0.30 13.61 -2.64
N ALA A 29 -1.18 13.23 -3.56
CA ALA A 29 -1.00 12.01 -4.33
C ALA A 29 0.13 12.22 -5.35
N MET A 30 1.05 11.27 -5.44
CA MET A 30 2.16 11.29 -6.40
C MET A 30 2.37 9.92 -7.02
N GLU A 31 2.60 9.90 -8.32
CA GLU A 31 2.93 8.67 -9.04
C GLU A 31 4.33 8.18 -8.66
N ARG A 32 4.41 6.94 -8.16
CA ARG A 32 5.66 6.29 -7.75
C ARG A 32 6.74 6.35 -8.82
N ARG A 33 6.38 6.09 -10.08
CA ARG A 33 7.32 6.11 -11.22
C ARG A 33 7.95 7.51 -11.39
N LYS A 34 7.12 8.56 -11.43
CA LYS A 34 7.59 9.94 -11.63
C LYS A 34 8.51 10.40 -10.50
N VAL A 35 8.18 10.05 -9.25
CA VAL A 35 9.04 10.36 -8.10
C VAL A 35 10.39 9.66 -8.24
N ASN A 36 10.39 8.36 -8.56
CA ASN A 36 11.62 7.60 -8.73
C ASN A 36 12.49 8.13 -9.88
N GLU A 37 11.89 8.41 -11.04
CA GLU A 37 12.57 9.02 -12.19
C GLU A 37 13.20 10.36 -11.82
N LYS A 38 12.47 11.22 -11.10
CA LYS A 38 13.00 12.51 -10.67
C LYS A 38 14.17 12.37 -9.70
N LEU A 39 14.10 11.43 -8.75
CA LEU A 39 15.19 11.15 -7.81
C LEU A 39 16.45 10.66 -8.54
N LEU A 40 16.30 9.76 -9.51
CA LEU A 40 17.42 9.27 -10.32
C LEU A 40 18.05 10.40 -11.13
N SER A 41 17.24 11.22 -11.82
CA SER A 41 17.74 12.37 -12.57
C SER A 41 18.45 13.39 -11.69
N VAL A 42 18.01 13.59 -10.44
CA VAL A 42 18.70 14.48 -9.49
C VAL A 42 20.03 13.85 -9.05
N ALA A 43 20.05 12.55 -8.78
CA ALA A 43 21.27 11.83 -8.39
C ALA A 43 22.35 11.92 -9.48
N GLU A 44 21.98 11.83 -10.77
CA GLU A 44 22.90 11.95 -11.91
C GLU A 44 23.55 13.34 -12.04
N THR A 45 23.00 14.38 -11.40
CA THR A 45 23.62 15.72 -11.45
C THR A 45 24.87 15.83 -10.58
N PHE A 46 25.08 14.88 -9.66
CA PHE A 46 26.26 14.85 -8.80
C PHE A 46 27.40 14.07 -9.49
N PRO A 47 28.56 14.70 -9.76
CA PRO A 47 29.64 14.08 -10.53
C PRO A 47 30.28 12.87 -9.83
N ASN A 48 30.09 12.75 -8.52
CA ASN A 48 30.59 11.66 -7.67
C ASN A 48 29.55 10.55 -7.43
N VAL A 49 28.40 10.58 -8.12
CA VAL A 49 27.35 9.56 -8.04
C VAL A 49 27.27 8.85 -9.39
N HIS A 50 27.41 7.53 -9.37
CA HIS A 50 27.33 6.69 -10.56
C HIS A 50 26.17 5.70 -10.41
N LEU A 51 25.29 5.65 -11.42
CA LEU A 51 24.14 4.76 -11.43
C LEU A 51 24.40 3.56 -12.34
N HIS A 52 24.42 2.36 -11.75
CA HIS A 52 24.63 1.10 -12.47
C HIS A 52 23.33 0.30 -12.53
N PHE A 53 22.54 0.52 -13.59
CA PHE A 53 21.30 -0.22 -13.80
C PHE A 53 21.57 -1.67 -14.21
N LYS A 54 20.60 -2.56 -13.96
CA LYS A 54 20.68 -3.99 -14.29
C LYS A 54 21.79 -4.78 -13.57
N HIS A 55 22.31 -4.27 -12.45
CA HIS A 55 23.26 -4.99 -11.61
C HIS A 55 22.51 -5.53 -10.38
N LYS A 56 22.24 -6.83 -10.35
CA LYS A 56 21.51 -7.46 -9.24
C LYS A 56 22.48 -8.04 -8.22
N LEU A 57 22.41 -7.60 -6.97
CA LEU A 57 23.20 -8.18 -5.88
C LEU A 57 22.84 -9.67 -5.69
N VAL A 58 23.85 -10.54 -5.77
CA VAL A 58 23.73 -12.00 -5.58
C VAL A 58 24.19 -12.39 -4.19
N SER A 59 25.35 -11.89 -3.77
CA SER A 59 25.92 -12.14 -2.45
C SER A 59 26.78 -10.95 -2.00
N ALA A 60 27.01 -10.87 -0.70
CA ALA A 60 27.81 -9.82 -0.08
C ALA A 60 28.60 -10.38 1.11
N ASN A 61 29.92 -10.21 1.12
CA ASN A 61 30.73 -10.35 2.32
C ASN A 61 30.77 -8.99 3.05
N LEU A 62 29.91 -8.84 4.05
CA LEU A 62 29.76 -7.59 4.80
C LEU A 62 30.95 -7.25 5.71
N GLU A 63 31.83 -8.21 6.01
CA GLU A 63 33.03 -7.94 6.82
C GLU A 63 34.15 -7.33 5.98
N GLU A 64 34.32 -7.84 4.75
CA GLU A 64 35.33 -7.36 3.80
C GLU A 64 34.81 -6.20 2.93
N GLY A 65 33.49 -6.00 2.88
CA GLY A 65 32.87 -5.02 1.99
C GLY A 65 32.82 -5.47 0.52
N HIS A 66 32.93 -6.78 0.28
CA HIS A 66 32.99 -7.36 -1.06
C HIS A 66 31.59 -7.79 -1.55
N LEU A 67 31.21 -7.37 -2.74
CA LEU A 67 29.89 -7.57 -3.34
C LEU A 67 30.01 -8.31 -4.66
N VAL A 68 29.13 -9.30 -4.89
CA VAL A 68 29.00 -10.00 -6.17
C VAL A 68 27.66 -9.63 -6.79
N LEU A 69 27.70 -9.02 -7.98
CA LEU A 69 26.53 -8.60 -8.73
C LEU A 69 26.41 -9.40 -10.02
N SER A 70 25.20 -9.78 -10.40
CA SER A 70 24.89 -10.42 -11.68
C SER A 70 24.37 -9.39 -12.68
N CYS A 71 24.87 -9.48 -13.90
CA CYS A 71 24.45 -8.69 -15.05
C CYS A 71 23.58 -9.53 -16.00
N PRO A 72 22.76 -8.89 -16.87
CA PRO A 72 21.86 -9.59 -17.79
C PRO A 72 22.57 -10.54 -18.75
N GLU A 73 23.84 -10.27 -19.04
CA GLU A 73 24.67 -11.07 -19.95
C GLU A 73 25.12 -12.41 -19.32
N GLY A 74 24.66 -12.71 -18.10
CA GLY A 74 25.07 -13.90 -17.35
C GLY A 74 26.45 -13.77 -16.69
N THR A 75 27.08 -12.61 -16.83
CA THR A 75 28.36 -12.29 -16.19
C THR A 75 28.16 -11.83 -14.75
N THR A 76 29.19 -12.02 -13.94
CA THR A 76 29.27 -11.49 -12.59
C THR A 76 30.31 -10.37 -12.52
N VAL A 77 29.99 -9.35 -11.74
CA VAL A 77 30.88 -8.22 -11.44
C VAL A 77 31.13 -8.24 -9.94
N GLU A 78 32.40 -8.16 -9.56
CA GLU A 78 32.84 -8.07 -8.18
C GLU A 78 33.21 -6.62 -7.86
N VAL A 79 32.78 -6.14 -6.68
CA VAL A 79 32.98 -4.76 -6.25
C VAL A 79 33.32 -4.73 -4.77
N ASP A 80 34.40 -4.03 -4.43
CA ASP A 80 34.76 -3.74 -3.04
C ASP A 80 34.26 -2.34 -2.64
N ALA A 81 33.70 -2.23 -1.45
CA ALA A 81 33.17 -0.99 -0.91
C ALA A 81 33.48 -0.84 0.58
N GLN A 82 33.85 0.38 0.98
CA GLN A 82 34.09 0.70 2.40
C GLN A 82 32.80 0.81 3.21
N LEU A 83 31.68 1.11 2.54
CA LEU A 83 30.35 1.21 3.14
C LEU A 83 29.31 0.68 2.16
N VAL A 84 28.43 -0.19 2.66
CA VAL A 84 27.32 -0.76 1.89
C VAL A 84 26.01 -0.35 2.55
N ILE A 85 25.12 0.29 1.78
CA ILE A 85 23.79 0.70 2.22
C ILE A 85 22.74 -0.17 1.51
N GLY A 86 21.95 -0.92 2.29
CA GLY A 86 20.85 -1.74 1.77
C GLY A 86 19.58 -0.91 1.57
N ALA A 87 19.27 -0.58 0.31
CA ALA A 87 18.01 0.04 -0.10
C ALA A 87 17.24 -0.84 -1.12
N ASP A 88 17.42 -2.16 -1.03
CA ASP A 88 16.94 -3.20 -1.96
C ASP A 88 15.54 -3.76 -1.62
N GLY A 89 14.80 -3.06 -0.76
CA GLY A 89 13.37 -3.26 -0.55
C GLY A 89 12.97 -4.43 0.36
N ALA A 90 11.70 -4.83 0.27
CA ALA A 90 11.10 -5.81 1.16
C ALA A 90 11.73 -7.20 1.03
N HIS A 91 12.29 -7.58 -0.12
CA HIS A 91 12.97 -8.87 -0.34
C HIS A 91 14.49 -8.69 -0.48
N SER A 92 15.07 -7.92 0.43
CA SER A 92 16.50 -7.55 0.46
C SER A 92 17.44 -8.76 0.47
N THR A 93 18.32 -8.82 -0.53
CA THR A 93 19.47 -9.75 -0.56
C THR A 93 20.45 -9.38 0.55
N LEU A 94 20.72 -8.08 0.74
CA LEU A 94 21.68 -7.63 1.74
C LEU A 94 21.27 -8.04 3.15
N ARG A 95 19.99 -7.87 3.50
CA ARG A 95 19.43 -8.33 4.77
C ARG A 95 19.54 -9.84 4.92
N SER A 96 19.37 -10.59 3.83
CA SER A 96 19.52 -12.06 3.85
C SER A 96 20.96 -12.48 4.18
N GLU A 97 21.96 -11.72 3.73
CA GLU A 97 23.36 -11.91 4.15
C GLU A 97 23.58 -11.51 5.62
N MET A 98 22.97 -10.41 6.08
CA MET A 98 23.04 -10.01 7.49
C MET A 98 22.44 -11.06 8.43
N MET A 99 21.33 -11.72 8.03
CA MET A 99 20.68 -12.78 8.80
C MET A 99 21.55 -14.01 9.06
N LYS A 100 22.61 -14.21 8.27
CA LYS A 100 23.57 -15.32 8.48
C LYS A 100 24.54 -15.03 9.62
N LYS A 101 24.67 -13.77 10.05
CA LYS A 101 25.58 -13.35 11.13
C LYS A 101 24.96 -13.65 12.50
N PRO A 102 25.77 -13.98 13.51
CA PRO A 102 25.27 -14.25 14.85
C PRO A 102 24.60 -13.01 15.45
N ARG A 103 23.63 -13.23 16.35
CA ARG A 103 22.90 -12.16 17.08
C ARG A 103 22.09 -11.23 16.16
N PHE A 104 21.54 -11.77 15.07
CA PHE A 104 20.64 -11.05 14.17
C PHE A 104 19.19 -11.52 14.36
N ASP A 105 18.37 -10.73 15.07
CA ASP A 105 16.95 -11.04 15.24
C ASP A 105 16.13 -10.56 14.03
N PHE A 106 15.39 -11.48 13.43
CA PHE A 106 14.54 -11.24 12.27
C PHE A 106 13.16 -11.88 12.45
N SER A 107 12.10 -11.17 12.08
CA SER A 107 10.77 -11.75 11.92
C SER A 107 10.12 -11.27 10.63
N GLN A 108 9.54 -12.21 9.89
CA GLN A 108 8.73 -11.96 8.70
C GLN A 108 7.36 -12.62 8.87
N GLU A 109 6.30 -11.85 8.66
CA GLU A 109 4.93 -12.31 8.76
C GLU A 109 4.15 -11.85 7.53
N TYR A 110 3.46 -12.78 6.87
CA TYR A 110 2.51 -12.44 5.83
C TYR A 110 1.17 -12.05 6.46
N ILE A 111 0.65 -10.89 6.09
CA ILE A 111 -0.65 -10.44 6.56
C ILE A 111 -1.74 -11.25 5.84
N SER A 112 -2.82 -11.59 6.54
CA SER A 112 -3.95 -12.39 6.01
C SER A 112 -4.72 -11.73 4.86
N HIS A 113 -4.43 -10.46 4.58
CA HIS A 113 -5.09 -9.66 3.55
C HIS A 113 -4.21 -9.53 2.33
N GLY A 114 -4.82 -9.77 1.17
CA GLY A 114 -4.28 -9.38 -0.12
C GLY A 114 -4.80 -8.01 -0.53
N TYR A 115 -4.20 -7.45 -1.59
CA TYR A 115 -4.75 -6.29 -2.25
C TYR A 115 -4.81 -6.48 -3.77
N LYS A 116 -5.82 -5.87 -4.40
CA LYS A 116 -5.98 -5.85 -5.85
C LYS A 116 -6.26 -4.42 -6.33
N GLU A 117 -5.63 -4.05 -7.43
CA GLU A 117 -5.77 -2.72 -8.04
C GLU A 117 -6.81 -2.73 -9.16
N PHE A 118 -7.52 -1.61 -9.26
CA PHE A 118 -8.56 -1.28 -10.22
C PHE A 118 -8.30 0.13 -10.72
N GLN A 119 -8.71 0.45 -11.95
CA GLN A 119 -8.54 1.80 -12.48
C GLN A 119 -9.90 2.39 -12.83
N LEU A 120 -10.30 3.41 -12.07
CA LEU A 120 -11.50 4.19 -12.36
C LEU A 120 -11.15 5.24 -13.41
N LEU A 121 -11.80 5.12 -14.57
CA LEU A 121 -11.58 6.00 -15.71
C LEU A 121 -12.33 7.34 -15.58
N PRO A 122 -11.96 8.35 -16.38
CA PRO A 122 -12.73 9.57 -16.52
C PRO A 122 -14.19 9.31 -16.89
N ASP A 123 -15.05 10.27 -16.56
CA ASP A 123 -16.45 10.27 -16.98
C ASP A 123 -16.61 10.46 -18.50
N LYS A 124 -17.85 10.50 -18.98
CA LYS A 124 -18.15 10.67 -20.42
C LYS A 124 -17.67 12.01 -21.00
N ASN A 125 -17.39 13.00 -20.15
CA ASN A 125 -16.88 14.30 -20.55
C ASN A 125 -15.34 14.36 -20.49
N GLY A 126 -14.68 13.30 -20.00
CA GLY A 126 -13.23 13.28 -19.80
C GLY A 126 -12.80 13.89 -18.47
N GLU A 127 -13.72 14.14 -17.54
CA GLU A 127 -13.45 14.71 -16.22
C GLU A 127 -13.36 13.61 -15.16
N TYR A 128 -12.89 13.94 -13.95
CA TYR A 128 -12.85 12.96 -12.86
C TYR A 128 -14.25 12.45 -12.52
N ALA A 129 -14.42 11.13 -12.46
CA ALA A 129 -15.70 10.49 -12.15
C ALA A 129 -16.22 10.77 -10.72
N ILE A 130 -15.31 11.12 -9.80
CA ILE A 130 -15.58 11.52 -8.42
C ILE A 130 -14.64 12.67 -8.03
N VAL A 131 -14.93 13.38 -6.94
CA VAL A 131 -14.17 14.59 -6.54
C VAL A 131 -12.68 14.28 -6.33
N GLU A 132 -11.78 14.94 -7.03
CA GLU A 132 -10.33 14.65 -7.02
C GLU A 132 -9.62 15.00 -5.70
N ASP A 133 -10.09 15.98 -4.93
CA ASP A 133 -9.39 16.49 -3.73
C ASP A 133 -9.54 15.61 -2.46
N TYR A 134 -9.94 14.33 -2.61
CA TYR A 134 -10.23 13.43 -1.49
C TYR A 134 -9.63 12.04 -1.68
N LEU A 135 -9.27 11.40 -0.56
CA LEU A 135 -9.19 9.94 -0.50
C LEU A 135 -10.59 9.40 -0.26
N HIS A 136 -11.09 8.69 -1.26
CA HIS A 136 -12.36 8.01 -1.17
C HIS A 136 -12.13 6.66 -0.52
N VAL A 137 -12.98 6.33 0.45
CA VAL A 137 -12.89 5.08 1.20
C VAL A 137 -14.27 4.45 1.28
N TRP A 138 -14.34 3.17 0.90
CA TRP A 138 -15.49 2.29 1.07
C TRP A 138 -15.15 1.25 2.14
N PRO A 139 -15.40 1.54 3.43
CA PRO A 139 -15.06 0.64 4.52
C PRO A 139 -16.09 -0.48 4.66
N ARG A 140 -15.65 -1.71 4.92
CA ARG A 140 -16.50 -2.85 5.29
C ARG A 140 -15.91 -3.57 6.51
N ASP A 141 -16.68 -4.50 7.07
CA ASP A 141 -16.21 -5.31 8.18
C ASP A 141 -15.10 -6.26 7.74
N GLY A 142 -13.87 -5.90 8.07
CA GLY A 142 -12.69 -6.73 7.82
C GLY A 142 -12.04 -6.54 6.45
N PHE A 143 -12.52 -5.63 5.61
CA PHE A 143 -11.92 -5.29 4.31
C PHE A 143 -12.36 -3.90 3.84
N MET A 144 -11.69 -3.31 2.85
CA MET A 144 -11.98 -1.94 2.40
C MET A 144 -11.52 -1.70 0.96
N LEU A 145 -12.18 -0.77 0.27
CA LEU A 145 -11.72 -0.24 -1.00
C LEU A 145 -11.34 1.24 -0.82
N ILE A 146 -10.22 1.66 -1.42
CA ILE A 146 -9.82 3.08 -1.46
C ILE A 146 -9.63 3.53 -2.91
N ALA A 147 -9.80 4.82 -3.18
CA ALA A 147 -9.45 5.43 -4.46
C ALA A 147 -8.57 6.66 -4.25
N ILE A 148 -7.41 6.67 -4.92
CA ILE A 148 -6.44 7.76 -4.90
C ILE A 148 -6.45 8.44 -6.27
N PRO A 149 -6.60 9.77 -6.34
CA PRO A 149 -6.60 10.50 -7.61
C PRO A 149 -5.23 10.44 -8.28
N ASN A 150 -5.22 10.29 -9.61
CA ASN A 150 -4.03 10.51 -10.42
C ASN A 150 -3.97 11.98 -10.87
N LYS A 151 -2.97 12.33 -11.70
CA LYS A 151 -2.90 13.67 -12.32
C LYS A 151 -3.78 13.80 -13.55
N ASP A 152 -3.92 12.71 -14.29
CA ASP A 152 -4.96 12.57 -15.30
C ASP A 152 -6.30 12.30 -14.61
N PRO A 153 -7.45 12.54 -15.28
CA PRO A 153 -8.80 12.41 -14.72
C PRO A 153 -9.24 10.97 -14.35
N SER A 154 -8.35 10.19 -13.73
CA SER A 154 -8.54 8.80 -13.31
C SER A 154 -8.19 8.60 -11.83
N PHE A 155 -8.63 7.49 -11.25
CA PHE A 155 -8.21 7.06 -9.91
C PHE A 155 -7.59 5.68 -9.95
N THR A 156 -6.56 5.49 -9.11
CA THR A 156 -6.10 4.15 -8.73
C THR A 156 -6.89 3.69 -7.52
N CYS A 157 -7.70 2.65 -7.73
CA CYS A 157 -8.53 2.05 -6.71
C CYS A 157 -7.87 0.77 -6.18
N THR A 158 -7.90 0.54 -4.87
CA THR A 158 -7.29 -0.63 -4.24
C THR A 158 -8.27 -1.28 -3.27
N LEU A 159 -8.60 -2.55 -3.53
CA LEU A 159 -9.38 -3.40 -2.63
C LEU A 159 -8.44 -4.20 -1.73
N PHE A 160 -8.53 -4.01 -0.42
CA PHE A 160 -7.84 -4.81 0.60
C PHE A 160 -8.82 -5.78 1.23
N MET A 161 -8.58 -7.08 1.10
CA MET A 161 -9.52 -8.12 1.55
C MET A 161 -8.78 -9.41 1.96
N PRO A 162 -9.31 -10.22 2.90
CA PRO A 162 -8.71 -11.52 3.24
C PRO A 162 -8.49 -12.40 1.99
N PHE A 163 -7.39 -13.17 1.98
CA PHE A 163 -7.10 -14.10 0.87
C PHE A 163 -8.24 -15.11 0.66
N GLU A 164 -8.82 -15.63 1.75
CA GLU A 164 -9.94 -16.57 1.69
C GLU A 164 -11.12 -16.03 0.87
N ASN A 165 -11.40 -14.72 0.99
CA ASN A 165 -12.44 -14.09 0.21
C ASN A 165 -12.03 -13.97 -1.27
N PHE A 166 -10.78 -13.60 -1.58
CA PHE A 166 -10.31 -13.58 -2.97
C PHE A 166 -10.38 -14.97 -3.61
N ASP A 167 -9.99 -16.01 -2.87
CA ASP A 167 -9.99 -17.40 -3.32
C ASP A 167 -11.41 -17.94 -3.58
N SER A 168 -12.42 -17.32 -2.96
CA SER A 168 -13.84 -17.63 -3.19
C SER A 168 -14.40 -17.04 -4.48
N LEU A 169 -13.79 -15.97 -5.02
CA LEU A 169 -14.25 -15.25 -6.21
C LEU A 169 -13.56 -15.80 -7.48
N LYS A 170 -14.09 -16.89 -8.03
CA LYS A 170 -13.45 -17.60 -9.16
C LYS A 170 -14.09 -17.29 -10.51
N THR A 171 -15.39 -17.05 -10.54
CA THR A 171 -16.16 -16.81 -11.76
C THR A 171 -16.56 -15.35 -11.90
N LYS A 172 -17.02 -14.95 -13.09
CA LYS A 172 -17.50 -13.59 -13.32
C LYS A 172 -18.73 -13.30 -12.46
N GLU A 173 -19.59 -14.29 -12.31
CA GLU A 173 -20.82 -14.25 -11.53
C GLU A 173 -20.51 -14.06 -10.04
N ASP A 174 -19.51 -14.76 -9.49
CA ASP A 174 -19.07 -14.58 -8.10
C ASP A 174 -18.60 -13.15 -7.85
N VAL A 175 -17.75 -12.63 -8.75
CA VAL A 175 -17.20 -11.27 -8.66
C VAL A 175 -18.32 -10.24 -8.73
N LEU A 176 -19.21 -10.31 -9.72
CA LEU A 176 -20.31 -9.36 -9.85
C LEU A 176 -21.29 -9.44 -8.68
N SER A 177 -21.61 -10.64 -8.21
CA SER A 177 -22.48 -10.81 -7.04
C SER A 177 -21.87 -10.16 -5.79
N PHE A 178 -20.57 -10.37 -5.56
CA PHE A 178 -19.85 -9.74 -4.47
C PHE A 178 -19.85 -8.21 -4.59
N PHE A 179 -19.46 -7.67 -5.74
CA PHE A 179 -19.37 -6.21 -5.92
C PHE A 179 -20.75 -5.53 -5.88
N ASN A 180 -21.79 -6.11 -6.49
CA ASN A 180 -23.15 -5.56 -6.42
C ASN A 180 -23.74 -5.59 -5.01
N SER A 181 -23.43 -6.64 -4.24
CA SER A 181 -23.90 -6.75 -2.86
C SER A 181 -23.14 -5.81 -1.91
N VAL A 182 -21.83 -5.73 -2.07
CA VAL A 182 -20.95 -5.09 -1.10
C VAL A 182 -20.58 -3.66 -1.46
N PHE A 183 -20.40 -3.34 -2.74
CA PHE A 183 -19.98 -2.03 -3.24
C PHE A 183 -20.87 -1.56 -4.42
N PRO A 184 -22.20 -1.48 -4.25
CA PRO A 184 -23.12 -1.17 -5.36
C PRO A 184 -22.86 0.20 -5.99
N ASP A 185 -22.44 1.18 -5.20
CA ASP A 185 -22.09 2.52 -5.66
C ASP A 185 -20.77 2.53 -6.44
N PHE A 186 -19.78 1.74 -6.03
CA PHE A 186 -18.56 1.54 -6.81
C PHE A 186 -18.85 0.87 -8.15
N VAL A 187 -19.78 -0.09 -8.21
CA VAL A 187 -20.25 -0.70 -9.47
C VAL A 187 -20.88 0.34 -10.39
N GLN A 188 -21.70 1.25 -9.85
CA GLN A 188 -22.28 2.33 -10.63
C GLN A 188 -21.24 3.29 -11.21
N LEU A 189 -20.14 3.52 -10.48
CA LEU A 189 -19.05 4.39 -10.92
C LEU A 189 -18.15 3.73 -11.97
N MET A 190 -17.73 2.49 -11.74
CA MET A 190 -16.72 1.82 -12.55
C MET A 190 -17.32 1.02 -13.72
N GLY A 191 -18.54 0.50 -13.55
CA GLY A 191 -19.18 -0.43 -14.49
C GLY A 191 -18.72 -1.87 -14.29
N GLU A 192 -19.66 -2.81 -14.44
CA GLU A 192 -19.44 -4.25 -14.23
C GLU A 192 -18.37 -4.84 -15.14
N GLU A 193 -18.38 -4.49 -16.43
CA GLU A 193 -17.41 -5.00 -17.41
C GLU A 193 -15.97 -4.64 -17.04
N ARG A 194 -15.77 -3.41 -16.57
CA ARG A 194 -14.45 -2.89 -16.21
C ARG A 194 -13.96 -3.48 -14.89
N ILE A 195 -14.86 -3.67 -13.92
CA ILE A 195 -14.54 -4.41 -12.68
C ILE A 195 -14.06 -5.82 -13.04
N LEU A 196 -14.76 -6.53 -13.93
CA LEU A 196 -14.37 -7.87 -14.36
C LEU A 196 -13.03 -7.87 -15.09
N GLU A 197 -12.82 -6.94 -16.02
CA GLU A 197 -11.56 -6.81 -16.74
C GLU A 197 -10.38 -6.66 -15.77
N ASP A 198 -10.43 -5.65 -14.90
CA ASP A 198 -9.35 -5.36 -13.95
C ASP A 198 -9.21 -6.49 -12.91
N PHE A 199 -10.32 -7.09 -12.47
CA PHE A 199 -10.29 -8.20 -11.50
C PHE A 199 -9.54 -9.41 -12.04
N PHE A 200 -9.78 -9.83 -13.28
CA PHE A 200 -9.14 -11.03 -13.84
C PHE A 200 -7.77 -10.75 -14.46
N LYS A 201 -7.52 -9.52 -14.90
CA LYS A 201 -6.23 -9.10 -15.46
C LYS A 201 -5.16 -8.90 -14.38
N ASN A 202 -5.51 -8.23 -13.28
CA ASN A 202 -4.54 -7.86 -12.26
C ASN A 202 -4.38 -9.00 -11.23
N PRO A 203 -3.15 -9.35 -10.79
CA PRO A 203 -2.96 -10.35 -9.75
C PRO A 203 -3.41 -9.84 -8.37
N VAL A 204 -3.66 -10.77 -7.44
CA VAL A 204 -3.78 -10.43 -6.02
C VAL A 204 -2.36 -10.33 -5.45
N TRP A 205 -2.05 -9.21 -4.81
CA TRP A 205 -0.77 -8.96 -4.16
C TRP A 205 -0.84 -9.25 -2.67
N HIS A 206 0.31 -9.54 -2.07
CA HIS A 206 0.45 -9.82 -0.64
C HIS A 206 1.21 -8.71 0.07
N THR A 207 0.91 -8.54 1.36
CA THR A 207 1.64 -7.60 2.22
C THR A 207 2.46 -8.38 3.24
N VAL A 208 3.71 -7.99 3.42
CA VAL A 208 4.64 -8.59 4.36
C VAL A 208 5.01 -7.59 5.45
N SER A 209 4.95 -8.02 6.72
CA SER A 209 5.46 -7.29 7.87
C SER A 209 6.83 -7.84 8.23
N ILE A 210 7.88 -7.05 7.99
CA ILE A 210 9.25 -7.39 8.34
C ILE A 210 9.68 -6.55 9.55
N LYS A 211 10.23 -7.22 10.57
CA LYS A 211 10.80 -6.55 11.74
C LYS A 211 12.23 -7.03 11.93
N LEU A 212 13.12 -6.05 12.05
CA LEU A 212 14.51 -6.20 12.45
C LEU A 212 14.65 -5.59 13.84
N ARG A 213 15.40 -6.19 14.75
CA ARG A 213 15.56 -5.58 16.08
C ARG A 213 16.85 -5.97 16.78
N SER A 214 17.31 -5.02 17.59
CA SER A 214 18.00 -5.23 18.87
C SER A 214 17.04 -5.16 20.09
N LEU A 215 15.72 -5.01 19.88
CA LEU A 215 14.72 -4.70 20.92
C LEU A 215 13.50 -5.67 21.01
N VAL A 216 13.48 -6.88 20.39
CA VAL A 216 12.23 -7.73 20.37
C VAL A 216 12.05 -8.54 21.64
N ASN A 217 13.10 -8.62 22.45
CA ASN A 217 13.20 -9.53 23.57
C ASN A 217 13.12 -8.81 24.93
N SER A 218 12.47 -7.64 25.02
CA SER A 218 12.03 -7.20 26.34
C SER A 218 10.94 -8.19 26.80
N PHE A 219 11.14 -8.76 27.98
CA PHE A 219 10.16 -9.66 28.60
C PHE A 219 8.75 -9.05 28.59
N TRP A 220 8.68 -7.74 28.83
CA TRP A 220 7.45 -6.95 28.76
C TRP A 220 6.79 -6.95 27.37
N PHE A 221 7.55 -6.80 26.29
CA PHE A 221 7.02 -6.84 24.93
C PHE A 221 6.45 -8.22 24.55
N LEU A 222 7.15 -9.29 24.92
CA LEU A 222 6.70 -10.66 24.65
C LEU A 222 5.49 -11.07 25.50
N LEU A 223 5.44 -10.63 26.75
CA LEU A 223 4.32 -10.83 27.66
C LEU A 223 3.08 -10.08 27.17
N GLU A 224 3.22 -8.78 26.86
CA GLU A 224 2.16 -7.95 26.31
C GLU A 224 1.58 -8.60 25.05
N ARG A 225 2.43 -9.04 24.11
CA ARG A 225 1.97 -9.74 22.90
C ARG A 225 1.15 -11.00 23.22
N LYS A 226 1.62 -11.86 24.13
CA LYS A 226 0.87 -13.08 24.51
C LYS A 226 -0.50 -12.75 25.12
N VAL A 227 -0.55 -11.75 26.00
CA VAL A 227 -1.79 -11.28 26.62
C VAL A 227 -2.75 -10.74 25.57
N MET A 228 -2.25 -9.94 24.62
CA MET A 228 -3.08 -9.38 23.55
C MET A 228 -3.65 -10.45 22.60
N TYR A 229 -2.86 -11.46 22.24
CA TYR A 229 -3.36 -12.59 21.42
C TYR A 229 -4.38 -13.44 22.18
N ALA A 230 -4.17 -13.67 23.47
CA ALA A 230 -5.14 -14.39 24.30
C ALA A 230 -6.46 -13.61 24.43
N LEU A 231 -6.40 -12.29 24.64
CA LEU A 231 -7.57 -11.42 24.72
C LEU A 231 -8.36 -11.37 23.40
N ASN A 232 -7.68 -11.29 22.25
CA ASN A 232 -8.34 -11.36 20.94
C ASN A 232 -9.02 -12.72 20.71
N ARG A 233 -8.40 -13.82 21.16
CA ARG A 233 -9.01 -15.15 21.08
C ARG A 233 -10.26 -15.29 21.95
N LEU A 234 -10.28 -14.62 23.11
CA LEU A 234 -11.40 -14.65 24.06
C LEU A 234 -12.52 -13.67 23.71
N MET A 235 -12.20 -12.50 23.14
CA MET A 235 -13.16 -11.43 22.84
C MET A 235 -12.90 -10.78 21.46
N PRO A 236 -13.07 -11.53 20.36
CA PRO A 236 -12.69 -11.06 19.01
C PRO A 236 -13.50 -9.84 18.53
N LYS A 237 -14.71 -9.62 19.07
CA LYS A 237 -15.56 -8.46 18.71
C LYS A 237 -15.25 -7.19 19.51
N THR A 238 -14.54 -7.30 20.63
CA THR A 238 -14.34 -6.20 21.59
C THR A 238 -12.88 -5.77 21.68
N PHE A 239 -11.94 -6.68 21.39
CA PHE A 239 -10.52 -6.45 21.61
C PHE A 239 -9.67 -6.87 20.41
N ILE A 240 -9.35 -5.90 19.53
CA ILE A 240 -8.37 -6.08 18.46
C ILE A 240 -6.99 -5.66 19.02
N PRO A 241 -5.95 -6.50 18.96
CA PRO A 241 -4.65 -6.18 19.54
C PRO A 241 -4.10 -4.86 19.00
N LEU A 242 -3.63 -3.97 19.87
CA LEU A 242 -3.10 -2.66 19.46
C LEU A 242 -1.90 -2.74 18.51
N HIS A 243 -1.18 -3.87 18.49
CA HIS A 243 -0.07 -4.08 17.54
C HIS A 243 -0.54 -4.52 16.14
N THR A 244 -1.69 -5.19 16.04
CA THR A 244 -2.45 -5.29 14.78
C THR A 244 -3.17 -3.98 14.49
N MET A 245 -3.51 -3.20 15.52
CA MET A 245 -4.02 -1.85 15.36
C MET A 245 -2.95 -0.87 14.92
N MET A 246 -1.64 -1.11 15.11
CA MET A 246 -0.61 -0.33 14.40
C MET A 246 -0.60 -0.66 12.91
N VAL A 247 -1.01 -1.85 12.48
CA VAL A 247 -1.23 -2.18 11.06
C VAL A 247 -2.59 -1.63 10.57
N ARG A 248 -3.62 -1.67 11.43
CA ARG A 248 -4.97 -1.14 11.17
C ARG A 248 -5.04 0.40 11.24
N LEU A 249 -4.10 1.01 11.94
CA LEU A 249 -3.93 2.45 12.10
C LEU A 249 -2.79 2.96 11.22
N LEU A 250 -1.77 2.19 10.81
CA LEU A 250 -0.88 2.64 9.72
C LEU A 250 -1.64 2.80 8.40
N LEU A 251 -2.75 2.08 8.23
CA LEU A 251 -3.69 2.26 7.11
C LEU A 251 -4.69 3.42 7.31
N MET A 252 -4.78 4.04 8.49
CA MET A 252 -5.67 5.19 8.76
C MET A 252 -4.99 6.45 9.31
N THR A 253 -3.77 6.39 9.81
CA THR A 253 -2.92 7.51 10.23
C THR A 253 -1.46 7.08 10.08
N GLY A 254 -0.77 7.62 9.09
CA GLY A 254 0.60 7.26 8.85
C GLY A 254 1.53 7.58 10.03
N SER A 255 2.44 6.63 10.28
CA SER A 255 3.74 6.86 10.88
C SER A 255 4.58 5.61 10.60
N VAL A 256 5.52 5.72 9.67
CA VAL A 256 6.50 4.68 9.33
C VAL A 256 7.81 5.02 10.04
N THR A 257 8.32 4.11 10.88
CA THR A 257 9.76 4.03 11.14
C THR A 257 10.32 2.90 10.29
N GLY A 258 11.12 3.25 9.28
CA GLY A 258 11.78 2.31 8.38
C GLY A 258 12.03 2.93 7.00
N LEU A 259 13.03 3.81 6.91
CA LEU A 259 13.47 4.48 5.67
C LEU A 259 13.99 3.47 4.64
N ALA A 260 13.16 3.15 3.64
CA ALA A 260 13.51 2.88 2.24
C ALA A 260 12.22 2.99 1.40
N GLY A 261 11.69 4.20 1.37
CA GLY A 261 10.39 4.53 0.78
C GLY A 261 9.97 5.88 1.33
N LEU A 262 10.41 6.95 0.70
CA LEU A 262 10.12 8.31 1.14
C LEU A 262 8.64 8.63 0.89
N MET A 263 7.78 8.23 1.81
CA MET A 263 6.44 8.78 1.95
C MET A 263 6.41 9.56 3.26
N VAL A 264 6.59 10.87 3.17
CA VAL A 264 6.46 11.79 4.30
C VAL A 264 4.97 11.86 4.64
N ILE A 265 4.56 11.30 5.77
CA ILE A 265 3.18 11.37 6.25
C ILE A 265 3.14 12.27 7.48
N LEU A 266 2.55 13.45 7.33
CA LEU A 266 2.08 14.28 8.42
C LEU A 266 0.55 14.23 8.42
N LYS A 267 -0.03 13.94 9.59
CA LYS A 267 -1.45 13.73 9.87
C LYS A 267 -2.38 14.80 9.27
N THR A 268 -3.30 14.40 8.38
CA THR A 268 -4.76 14.22 8.58
C THR A 268 -5.45 14.32 7.21
N TRP A 269 -6.06 13.23 6.74
CA TRP A 269 -6.86 13.24 5.51
C TRP A 269 -8.22 13.91 5.73
N ARG A 270 -8.76 14.54 4.67
CA ARG A 270 -10.21 14.59 4.49
C ARG A 270 -10.64 13.23 3.93
N PHE A 271 -11.29 12.44 4.76
CA PHE A 271 -11.88 11.19 4.34
C PHE A 271 -13.29 11.47 3.85
N ARG A 272 -13.61 11.01 2.64
CA ARG A 272 -15.01 10.85 2.24
C ARG A 272 -15.34 9.37 2.36
N ILE A 273 -16.24 9.07 3.30
CA ILE A 273 -16.83 7.73 3.44
C ILE A 273 -17.99 7.68 2.45
N SER A 274 -17.90 6.74 1.51
CA SER A 274 -18.95 6.44 0.55
C SER A 274 -19.76 5.22 0.99
#